data_AF-A0A6G0Z0B6-F1
#
_entry.id   AF-A0A6G0Z0B6-F1
#
_cell.length_a   1.000
_cell.length_b   1.000
_cell.length_c   1.000
_cell.angle_alpha   90.00
_cell.angle_beta   90.00
_cell.angle_gamma   90.00
#
_symmetry.space_group_name_H-M   'P 1'
#
loop_
_entity.id
_entity.type
_entity.pdbx_description
1 polymer ?
#
loop_
_entity_poly.entity_id
_entity_poly.type
_entity_poly.pdbx_seq_one_letter_code
_entity_poly.pdbx_strand_id
1 'polypeptide(L)'
;MKYLSDIWDRLFSHRPFLQGEIKYFLSEFDKKSYRADEENLNKISELISDLKDKKIERFLQSSGENLFLLNSAINEALNLSQEILDQENNIISEEDLKTKKELHEKRQKELETFKSDLKTRYESIDNDIEDKLLDLFKKIKKSKVDIPTHVSECFSVKMLDLEAFKWFSENLKKIDGPPLHTLITEESIVLPSPPIVEPSPEYKEKMRKLEQRLKNKEYDAMTKNVDFRRVRLPEDTISYQIKQINRQLIAVLQFVISTAAGFLFGFLGIELMLSTTFDLGFKLLLGIICALIIALAEIYFLAKKLAEDYEPLDTSGKVHQD
;
A
#
# COMPACT_ATOMS: atom_id res chain seq x y z
N MET A 1 -104.94 28.04 44.84
CA MET A 1 -103.97 27.34 43.98
C MET A 1 -102.52 27.78 44.15
N LYS A 2 -102.22 29.04 44.53
CA LYS A 2 -100.84 29.55 44.68
C LYS A 2 -100.00 28.82 45.75
N TYR A 3 -100.60 28.54 46.91
CA TYR A 3 -99.94 27.85 48.02
C TYR A 3 -99.55 26.39 47.73
N LEU A 4 -100.31 25.69 46.89
CA LEU A 4 -100.01 24.29 46.56
C LEU A 4 -98.87 24.19 45.55
N SER A 5 -98.74 25.18 44.65
CA SER A 5 -97.61 25.32 43.73
C SER A 5 -96.31 25.66 44.47
N ASP A 6 -96.35 26.57 45.44
CA ASP A 6 -95.17 26.94 46.25
C ASP A 6 -94.66 25.78 47.11
N ILE A 7 -95.57 24.95 47.66
CA ILE A 7 -95.21 23.77 48.43
C ILE A 7 -94.60 22.70 47.53
N TRP A 8 -95.14 22.52 46.31
CA TRP A 8 -94.60 21.58 45.34
C TRP A 8 -93.21 21.99 44.82
N ASP A 9 -93.00 23.27 44.50
CA ASP A 9 -91.69 23.80 44.09
C ASP A 9 -90.65 23.73 45.23
N ARG A 10 -91.07 23.85 46.51
CA ARG A 10 -90.14 23.64 47.64
C ARG A 10 -89.80 22.18 47.90
N LEU A 11 -90.75 21.26 47.74
CA LEU A 11 -90.52 19.83 47.98
C LEU A 11 -89.77 19.15 46.81
N PHE A 12 -89.99 19.61 45.57
CA PHE A 12 -89.50 18.97 44.36
C PHE A 12 -88.60 19.85 43.48
N SER A 13 -88.25 21.08 43.88
CA SER A 13 -87.16 21.78 43.18
C SER A 13 -85.82 21.15 43.54
N HIS A 14 -85.39 20.22 42.70
CA HIS A 14 -84.05 19.64 42.76
C HIS A 14 -82.98 20.64 42.31
N ARG A 15 -83.35 21.85 41.86
CA ARG A 15 -82.40 22.87 41.38
C ARG A 15 -81.34 23.27 42.42
N PRO A 16 -81.66 23.57 43.70
CA PRO A 16 -80.65 23.93 44.69
C PRO A 16 -79.71 22.77 45.01
N PHE A 17 -80.25 21.54 45.05
CA PHE A 17 -79.46 20.32 45.23
C PHE A 17 -78.52 20.08 44.04
N LEU A 18 -79.03 20.09 42.82
CA LEU A 18 -78.24 19.96 41.60
C LEU A 18 -77.20 21.06 41.46
N GLN A 19 -77.53 22.30 41.82
CA GLN A 19 -76.55 23.40 41.83
C GLN A 19 -75.47 23.17 42.89
N GLY A 20 -75.82 22.62 44.05
CA GLY A 20 -74.87 22.21 45.08
C GLY A 20 -73.93 21.13 44.60
N GLU A 21 -74.46 20.07 43.98
CA GLU A 21 -73.70 18.96 43.41
C GLU A 21 -72.80 19.40 42.25
N ILE A 22 -73.31 20.25 41.33
CA ILE A 22 -72.50 20.82 40.24
C ILE A 22 -71.36 21.67 40.81
N LYS A 23 -71.64 22.49 41.83
CA LYS A 23 -70.61 23.32 42.48
C LYS A 23 -69.58 22.47 43.22
N TYR A 24 -70.02 21.39 43.86
CA TYR A 24 -69.13 20.42 44.51
C TYR A 24 -68.25 19.70 43.48
N PHE A 25 -68.84 19.23 42.39
CA PHE A 25 -68.10 18.58 41.28
C PHE A 25 -67.08 19.52 40.65
N LEU A 26 -67.45 20.77 40.36
CA LEU A 26 -66.51 21.78 39.84
C LEU A 26 -65.38 22.06 40.83
N SER A 27 -65.70 22.22 42.13
CA SER A 27 -64.67 22.42 43.14
C SER A 27 -63.72 21.23 43.29
N GLU A 28 -64.23 20.01 43.16
CA GLU A 28 -63.42 18.79 43.26
C GLU A 28 -62.59 18.56 42.01
N PHE A 29 -63.15 18.86 40.83
CA PHE A 29 -62.46 18.83 39.55
C PHE A 29 -61.31 19.84 39.51
N ASP A 30 -61.56 21.09 39.92
CA ASP A 30 -60.54 22.14 39.98
C ASP A 30 -59.42 21.77 40.95
N LYS A 31 -59.75 21.19 42.12
CA LYS A 31 -58.74 20.68 43.06
C LYS A 31 -57.90 19.55 42.48
N LYS A 32 -58.53 18.65 41.72
CA LYS A 32 -57.83 17.52 41.09
C LYS A 32 -56.92 17.98 39.94
N SER A 33 -57.39 18.92 39.12
CA SER A 33 -56.58 19.53 38.07
C SER A 33 -55.40 20.30 38.66
N TYR A 34 -55.66 21.15 39.67
CA TYR A 34 -54.62 21.91 40.36
C TYR A 34 -53.54 21.01 40.98
N ARG A 35 -53.94 19.91 41.63
CA ARG A 35 -52.97 18.93 42.17
C ARG A 35 -52.14 18.25 41.08
N ALA A 36 -52.77 17.89 39.96
CA ALA A 36 -52.06 17.30 38.83
C ALA A 36 -51.07 18.30 38.21
N ASP A 37 -51.46 19.57 38.09
CA ASP A 37 -50.61 20.64 37.59
C ASP A 37 -49.44 20.93 38.55
N GLU A 38 -49.68 20.95 39.86
CA GLU A 38 -48.64 21.10 40.89
C GLU A 38 -47.62 19.94 40.86
N GLU A 39 -48.10 18.70 40.73
CA GLU A 39 -47.24 17.52 40.61
C GLU A 39 -46.41 17.55 39.31
N ASN A 40 -47.02 17.97 38.20
CA ASN A 40 -46.33 18.13 36.92
C ASN A 40 -45.26 19.23 36.98
N LEU A 41 -45.57 20.37 37.61
CA LEU A 41 -44.61 21.46 37.81
C LEU A 41 -43.44 21.03 38.71
N ASN A 42 -43.71 20.24 39.75
CA ASN A 42 -42.65 19.69 40.60
C ASN A 42 -41.75 18.72 39.81
N LYS A 43 -42.31 17.83 38.99
CA LYS A 43 -41.53 16.96 38.10
C LYS A 43 -40.70 17.75 37.10
N ILE A 44 -41.26 18.80 36.50
CA ILE A 44 -40.52 19.68 35.60
C ILE A 44 -39.38 20.39 36.34
N SER A 45 -39.64 20.90 37.54
CA SER A 45 -38.61 21.55 38.37
C SER A 45 -37.49 20.58 38.74
N GLU A 46 -37.81 19.34 39.09
CA GLU A 46 -36.83 18.30 39.39
C GLU A 46 -35.98 17.97 38.16
N LEU A 47 -36.61 17.82 36.99
CA LEU A 47 -35.91 17.60 35.72
C LEU A 47 -35.00 18.78 35.34
N ILE A 48 -35.45 20.02 35.59
CA ILE A 48 -34.64 21.22 35.36
C ILE A 48 -33.43 21.25 36.30
N SER A 49 -33.60 20.91 37.58
CA SER A 49 -32.49 20.82 38.53
C SER A 49 -31.51 19.73 38.13
N ASP A 50 -31.99 18.54 37.75
CA ASP A 50 -31.16 17.44 37.29
C ASP A 50 -30.39 17.77 36.01
N LEU A 51 -31.03 18.49 35.07
CA LEU A 51 -30.37 18.95 33.85
C LEU A 51 -29.24 19.94 34.19
N LYS A 52 -29.55 20.93 35.04
CA LYS A 52 -28.62 22.02 35.39
C LYS A 52 -27.45 21.52 36.22
N ASP A 53 -27.73 20.83 37.31
CA ASP A 53 -26.72 20.52 38.33
C ASP A 53 -25.94 19.24 37.99
N LYS A 54 -26.60 18.23 37.39
CA LYS A 54 -25.92 16.95 37.10
C LYS A 54 -25.34 16.88 35.70
N LYS A 55 -26.04 17.37 34.67
CA LYS A 55 -25.65 17.14 33.27
C LYS A 55 -24.83 18.28 32.69
N ILE A 56 -25.27 19.53 32.86
CA ILE A 56 -24.57 20.68 32.30
C ILE A 56 -23.21 20.88 32.98
N GLU A 57 -23.15 20.79 34.30
CA GLU A 57 -21.88 20.95 35.03
C GLU A 57 -20.85 19.86 34.67
N ARG A 58 -21.29 18.59 34.62
CA ARG A 58 -20.42 17.48 34.15
C ARG A 58 -19.99 17.64 32.70
N PHE A 59 -20.87 18.14 31.83
CA PHE A 59 -20.53 18.40 30.43
C PHE A 59 -19.49 19.53 30.32
N LEU A 60 -19.66 20.63 31.06
CA LEU A 60 -18.70 21.73 31.07
C LEU A 60 -17.34 21.29 31.59
N GLN A 61 -17.31 20.50 32.67
CA GLN A 61 -16.06 20.00 33.24
C GLN A 61 -15.35 19.02 32.30
N SER A 62 -16.07 18.01 31.78
CA SER A 62 -15.49 17.06 30.81
C SER A 62 -15.09 17.74 29.50
N SER A 63 -15.83 18.73 29.02
CA SER A 63 -15.46 19.49 27.84
C SER A 63 -14.20 20.31 28.07
N GLY A 64 -14.06 20.95 29.23
CA GLY A 64 -12.87 21.74 29.58
C GLY A 64 -11.61 20.87 29.68
N GLU A 65 -11.70 19.71 30.35
CA GLU A 65 -10.61 18.75 30.47
C GLU A 65 -10.20 18.17 29.10
N ASN A 66 -11.17 17.76 28.28
CA ASN A 66 -10.88 17.21 26.95
C ASN A 66 -10.29 18.26 25.99
N LEU A 67 -10.77 19.50 26.03
CA LEU A 67 -10.20 20.61 25.24
C LEU A 67 -8.77 20.92 25.68
N PHE A 68 -8.50 20.91 26.98
CA PHE A 68 -7.16 21.12 27.51
C PHE A 68 -6.19 20.01 27.08
N LEU A 69 -6.60 18.74 27.21
CA LEU A 69 -5.80 17.60 26.77
C LEU A 69 -5.55 17.62 25.26
N LEU A 70 -6.57 17.94 24.45
CA LEU A 70 -6.41 18.05 23.01
C LEU A 70 -5.46 19.19 22.63
N ASN A 71 -5.58 20.35 23.28
CA ASN A 71 -4.69 21.48 23.03
C ASN A 71 -3.24 21.13 23.42
N SER A 72 -3.05 20.47 24.57
CA SER A 72 -1.73 19.97 24.99
C SER A 72 -1.12 19.01 23.97
N ALA A 73 -1.90 18.02 23.52
CA ALA A 73 -1.43 17.04 22.53
C ALA A 73 -1.13 17.68 21.17
N ILE A 74 -1.92 18.67 20.74
CA ILE A 74 -1.66 19.44 19.52
C ILE A 74 -0.36 20.25 19.65
N ASN A 75 -0.14 20.91 20.79
CA ASN A 75 1.09 21.67 21.01
C ASN A 75 2.32 20.76 21.07
N GLU A 76 2.19 19.58 21.68
CA GLU A 76 3.26 18.58 21.71
C GLU A 76 3.56 18.05 20.29
N ALA A 77 2.53 17.73 19.50
CA ALA A 77 2.70 17.33 18.11
C ALA A 77 3.32 18.45 17.24
N LEU A 78 2.96 19.71 17.50
CA LEU A 78 3.50 20.87 16.81
C LEU A 78 4.99 21.08 17.15
N ASN A 79 5.35 20.96 18.43
CA ASN A 79 6.74 21.01 18.87
C ASN A 79 7.57 19.87 18.26
N LEU A 80 7.05 18.63 18.26
CA LEU A 80 7.72 17.49 17.62
C LEU A 80 7.92 17.72 16.12
N SER A 81 6.91 18.29 15.44
CA SER A 81 7.01 18.60 14.01
C SER A 81 8.05 19.68 13.74
N GLN A 82 8.15 20.70 14.59
CA GLN A 82 9.18 21.74 14.50
C GLN A 82 10.58 21.17 14.76
N GLU A 83 10.74 20.30 15.75
CA GLU A 83 12.01 19.66 16.06
C GLU A 83 12.48 18.75 14.90
N ILE A 84 11.56 18.02 14.25
CA ILE A 84 11.87 17.23 13.05
C ILE A 84 12.30 18.14 11.90
N LEU A 85 11.64 19.29 11.67
CA LEU A 85 12.03 20.24 10.64
C LEU A 85 13.41 20.86 10.91
N ASP A 86 13.72 21.18 12.16
CA ASP A 86 15.02 21.73 12.56
C ASP A 86 16.12 20.66 12.45
N GLN A 87 15.81 19.40 12.73
CA GLN A 87 16.71 18.27 12.46
C GLN A 87 16.92 18.07 10.96
N GLU A 88 15.87 18.11 10.14
CA GLU A 88 15.99 17.96 8.68
C GLU A 88 16.82 19.12 8.07
N ASN A 89 16.62 20.36 8.54
CA ASN A 89 17.43 21.49 8.11
C ASN A 89 18.90 21.39 8.56
N ASN A 90 19.18 20.77 9.72
CA ASN A 90 20.56 20.49 10.16
C ASN A 90 21.18 19.25 9.47
N ILE A 91 20.39 18.25 9.09
CA ILE A 91 20.83 17.06 8.35
C ILE A 91 21.04 17.41 6.86
N ILE A 92 20.28 18.35 6.31
CA ILE A 92 20.61 19.06 5.07
C ILE A 92 21.59 20.20 5.41
N SER A 93 22.63 19.92 6.20
CA SER A 93 23.76 20.85 6.30
C SER A 93 24.38 20.98 4.91
N GLU A 94 24.68 22.21 4.48
CA GLU A 94 25.39 22.47 3.23
C GLU A 94 26.65 21.61 3.04
N GLU A 95 27.22 21.11 4.14
CA GLU A 95 28.33 20.15 4.19
C GLU A 95 28.02 18.85 3.42
N ASP A 96 26.86 18.21 3.62
CA ASP A 96 26.50 16.94 2.96
C ASP A 96 26.16 17.13 1.48
N LEU A 97 25.62 18.30 1.13
CA LEU A 97 25.37 18.65 -0.26
C LEU A 97 26.68 18.97 -1.00
N LYS A 98 27.66 19.61 -0.32
CA LYS A 98 29.01 19.87 -0.85
C LYS A 98 29.78 18.56 -1.01
N THR A 99 29.82 17.69 -0.01
CA THR A 99 30.52 16.40 -0.10
C THR A 99 29.95 15.51 -1.21
N LYS A 100 28.63 15.49 -1.40
CA LYS A 100 28.00 14.73 -2.50
C LYS A 100 28.33 15.30 -3.89
N LYS A 101 28.39 16.64 -4.02
CA LYS A 101 28.82 17.32 -5.26
C LYS A 101 30.30 17.06 -5.56
N GLU A 102 31.16 17.17 -4.56
CA GLU A 102 32.60 16.87 -4.68
C GLU A 102 32.85 15.40 -5.05
N LEU A 103 32.12 14.46 -4.44
CA LEU A 103 32.21 13.03 -4.77
C LEU A 103 31.73 12.75 -6.20
N HIS A 104 30.72 13.48 -6.69
CA HIS A 104 30.29 13.38 -8.09
C HIS A 104 31.37 13.90 -9.04
N GLU A 105 31.95 15.06 -8.75
CA GLU A 105 33.00 15.65 -9.58
C GLU A 105 34.27 14.77 -9.61
N LYS A 106 34.64 14.17 -8.47
CA LYS A 106 35.77 13.23 -8.39
C LYS A 106 35.54 12.00 -9.27
N ARG A 107 34.36 11.38 -9.19
CA ARG A 107 34.00 10.22 -10.03
C ARG A 107 33.98 10.58 -11.52
N GLN A 108 33.56 11.79 -11.87
CA GLN A 108 33.56 12.24 -13.25
C GLN A 108 34.98 12.41 -13.78
N LYS A 109 35.90 12.98 -12.98
CA LYS A 109 37.33 13.07 -13.33
C LYS A 109 37.96 11.68 -13.49
N GLU A 110 37.68 10.76 -12.56
CA GLU A 110 38.14 9.36 -12.65
C GLU A 110 37.64 8.68 -13.94
N LEU A 111 36.36 8.86 -14.29
CA LEU A 111 35.78 8.31 -15.52
C LEU A 111 36.46 8.87 -16.77
N GLU A 112 36.70 10.19 -16.83
CA GLU A 112 37.35 10.79 -17.99
C GLU A 112 38.82 10.36 -18.10
N THR A 113 39.54 10.25 -16.98
CA THR A 113 40.90 9.67 -16.98
C THR A 113 40.89 8.22 -17.47
N PHE A 114 39.94 7.41 -17.03
CA PHE A 114 39.79 6.01 -17.46
C PHE A 114 39.48 5.91 -18.97
N LYS A 115 38.55 6.72 -19.48
CA LYS A 115 38.26 6.77 -20.92
C LYS A 115 39.48 7.18 -21.73
N SER A 116 40.26 8.14 -21.25
CA SER A 116 41.50 8.56 -21.91
C SER A 116 42.59 7.47 -21.89
N ASP A 117 42.70 6.72 -20.79
CA ASP A 117 43.62 5.57 -20.69
C ASP A 117 43.20 4.46 -21.65
N LEU A 118 41.91 4.13 -21.70
CA LEU A 118 41.38 3.17 -22.67
C LEU A 118 41.68 3.60 -24.10
N LYS A 119 41.40 4.86 -24.44
CA LYS A 119 41.67 5.39 -25.77
C LYS A 119 43.14 5.27 -26.15
N THR A 120 44.05 5.66 -25.25
CA THR A 120 45.50 5.52 -25.44
C THR A 120 45.91 4.07 -25.65
N ARG A 121 45.34 3.12 -24.89
CA ARG A 121 45.61 1.70 -25.05
C ARG A 121 45.13 1.16 -26.39
N TYR A 122 43.92 1.54 -26.82
CA TYR A 122 43.40 1.17 -28.14
C TYR A 122 44.30 1.74 -29.25
N GLU A 123 44.67 3.02 -29.18
CA GLU A 123 45.60 3.64 -30.14
C GLU A 123 46.98 2.95 -30.15
N SER A 124 47.50 2.52 -29.00
CA SER A 124 48.75 1.77 -28.92
C SER A 124 48.64 0.38 -29.55
N ILE A 125 47.51 -0.31 -29.35
CA ILE A 125 47.24 -1.62 -29.95
C ILE A 125 47.11 -1.50 -31.47
N ASP A 126 46.39 -0.48 -31.95
CA ASP A 126 46.22 -0.19 -33.38
C ASP A 126 47.58 0.03 -34.06
N ASN A 127 48.44 0.85 -33.45
CA ASN A 127 49.79 1.13 -33.97
C ASN A 127 50.67 -0.14 -33.99
N ASP A 128 50.66 -0.94 -32.91
CA ASP A 128 51.40 -2.21 -32.84
C ASP A 128 50.94 -3.23 -33.91
N ILE A 129 49.65 -3.21 -34.25
CA ILE A 129 49.09 -4.05 -35.32
C ILE A 129 49.53 -3.54 -36.68
N GLU A 130 49.46 -2.22 -36.91
CA GLU A 130 49.87 -1.60 -38.18
C GLU A 130 51.35 -1.90 -38.48
N ASP A 131 52.22 -1.80 -37.47
CA ASP A 131 53.63 -2.16 -37.58
C ASP A 131 53.85 -3.65 -37.91
N LYS A 132 53.08 -4.55 -37.28
CA LYS A 132 53.14 -6.00 -37.56
C LYS A 132 52.67 -6.31 -38.98
N LEU A 133 51.61 -5.65 -39.46
CA LEU A 133 51.13 -5.81 -40.83
C LEU A 133 52.18 -5.31 -41.83
N LEU A 134 52.83 -4.19 -41.55
CA LEU A 134 53.85 -3.60 -42.41
C LEU A 134 55.12 -4.49 -42.50
N ASP A 135 55.49 -5.16 -41.41
CA ASP A 135 56.54 -6.20 -41.41
C ASP A 135 56.13 -7.42 -42.25
N LEU A 136 54.87 -7.84 -42.14
CA LEU A 136 54.31 -8.93 -42.93
C LEU A 136 54.32 -8.61 -44.44
N PHE A 137 53.94 -7.39 -44.82
CA PHE A 137 54.03 -6.90 -46.21
C PHE A 137 55.47 -6.96 -46.75
N LYS A 138 56.46 -6.56 -45.93
CA LYS A 138 57.89 -6.63 -46.31
C LYS A 138 58.35 -8.08 -46.49
N LYS A 139 57.86 -9.02 -45.68
CA LYS A 139 58.17 -10.45 -45.77
C LYS A 139 57.54 -11.11 -46.99
N ILE A 140 56.26 -10.84 -47.28
CA ILE A 140 55.56 -11.35 -48.47
C ILE A 140 56.27 -10.90 -49.75
N LYS A 141 56.61 -9.61 -49.85
CA LYS A 141 57.31 -9.05 -51.04
C LYS A 141 58.71 -9.65 -51.26
N LYS A 142 59.35 -10.16 -50.20
CA LYS A 142 60.64 -10.88 -50.29
C LYS A 142 60.47 -12.36 -50.63
N SER A 143 59.32 -12.97 -50.31
CA SER A 143 59.04 -14.36 -50.63
C SER A 143 58.67 -14.53 -52.11
N LYS A 144 59.31 -15.46 -52.82
CA LYS A 144 59.01 -15.78 -54.24
C LYS A 144 57.77 -16.68 -54.39
N VAL A 145 56.70 -16.40 -53.66
CA VAL A 145 55.46 -17.19 -53.72
C VAL A 145 54.51 -16.54 -54.72
N ASP A 146 53.94 -17.33 -55.63
CA ASP A 146 52.93 -16.86 -56.59
C ASP A 146 51.65 -16.51 -55.84
N ILE A 147 51.31 -15.22 -55.80
CA ILE A 147 50.12 -14.71 -55.15
C ILE A 147 49.00 -14.66 -56.21
N PRO A 148 47.86 -15.34 -56.00
CA PRO A 148 46.73 -15.22 -56.91
C PRO A 148 46.24 -13.77 -57.02
N THR A 149 45.87 -13.33 -58.22
CA THR A 149 45.43 -11.94 -58.51
C THR A 149 44.29 -11.49 -57.59
N HIS A 150 43.35 -12.39 -57.31
CA HIS A 150 42.23 -12.18 -56.39
C HIS A 150 42.67 -11.89 -54.94
N VAL A 151 43.70 -12.58 -54.45
CA VAL A 151 44.25 -12.38 -53.10
C VAL A 151 44.98 -11.03 -53.01
N SER A 152 45.67 -10.61 -54.07
CA SER A 152 46.30 -9.29 -54.17
C SER A 152 45.29 -8.13 -54.20
N GLU A 153 44.11 -8.36 -54.80
CA GLU A 153 43.02 -7.39 -54.84
C GLU A 153 42.34 -7.26 -53.47
N CYS A 154 42.06 -8.39 -52.80
CA CYS A 154 41.60 -8.43 -51.41
C CYS A 154 42.54 -7.69 -50.44
N PHE A 155 43.86 -7.85 -50.65
CA PHE A 155 44.88 -7.11 -49.91
C PHE A 155 44.86 -5.59 -50.13
N SER A 156 44.47 -5.14 -51.32
CA SER A 156 44.42 -3.71 -51.65
C SER A 156 43.21 -3.03 -51.03
N VAL A 157 42.11 -3.78 -50.86
CA VAL A 157 40.84 -3.31 -50.29
C VAL A 157 40.79 -3.45 -48.76
N LYS A 158 41.81 -4.05 -48.12
CA LYS A 158 41.82 -4.40 -46.69
C LYS A 158 40.55 -5.19 -46.30
N MET A 159 40.16 -6.14 -47.16
CA MET A 159 39.06 -7.07 -46.89
C MET A 159 39.48 -8.45 -47.34
N LEU A 160 39.55 -9.39 -46.41
CA LEU A 160 39.77 -10.80 -46.72
C LEU A 160 38.43 -11.50 -46.91
N ASP A 161 38.24 -12.08 -48.07
CA ASP A 161 37.15 -13.02 -48.32
C ASP A 161 37.54 -14.44 -47.85
N LEU A 162 36.57 -15.36 -47.88
CA LEU A 162 36.76 -16.75 -47.44
C LEU A 162 37.79 -17.51 -48.31
N GLU A 163 37.92 -17.17 -49.59
CA GLU A 163 38.87 -17.82 -50.50
C GLU A 163 40.31 -17.33 -50.26
N ALA A 164 40.51 -16.03 -50.04
CA ALA A 164 41.81 -15.50 -49.62
C ALA A 164 42.20 -16.04 -48.24
N PHE A 165 41.26 -16.13 -47.30
CA PHE A 165 41.52 -16.70 -45.97
C PHE A 165 42.01 -18.16 -46.04
N LYS A 166 41.38 -18.98 -46.90
CA LYS A 166 41.79 -20.36 -47.15
C LYS A 166 43.20 -20.42 -47.73
N TRP A 167 43.53 -19.53 -48.67
CA TRP A 167 44.86 -19.44 -49.25
C TRP A 167 45.94 -19.08 -48.22
N PHE A 168 45.69 -18.14 -47.29
CA PHE A 168 46.63 -17.82 -46.20
C PHE A 168 46.85 -19.00 -45.27
N SER A 169 45.78 -19.73 -44.92
CA SER A 169 45.89 -20.89 -44.02
C SER A 169 46.87 -21.96 -44.54
N GLU A 170 46.97 -22.10 -45.86
CA GLU A 170 47.80 -23.11 -46.54
C GLU A 170 49.24 -22.61 -46.83
N ASN A 171 49.43 -21.29 -46.97
CA ASN A 171 50.69 -20.73 -47.45
C ASN A 171 51.45 -19.88 -46.41
N LEU A 172 50.84 -19.46 -45.29
CA LEU A 172 51.52 -18.73 -44.22
C LEU A 172 52.71 -19.49 -43.63
N LYS A 173 52.60 -20.82 -43.50
CA LYS A 173 53.71 -21.68 -43.04
C LYS A 173 54.91 -21.69 -43.99
N LYS A 174 54.70 -21.43 -45.28
CA LYS A 174 55.74 -21.40 -46.31
C LYS A 174 56.44 -20.04 -46.40
N ILE A 175 55.77 -18.99 -45.93
CA ILE A 175 56.22 -17.59 -45.99
C ILE A 175 56.88 -17.16 -44.65
N ASP A 176 56.96 -18.06 -43.66
CA ASP A 176 57.35 -17.72 -42.28
C ASP A 176 56.51 -16.56 -41.71
N GLY A 177 55.21 -16.61 -42.02
CA GLY A 177 54.23 -15.61 -41.59
C GLY A 177 53.74 -15.87 -40.17
N PRO A 178 53.20 -14.83 -39.48
CA PRO A 178 52.61 -15.00 -38.16
C PRO A 178 51.40 -15.96 -38.21
N PRO A 179 51.01 -16.54 -37.05
CA PRO A 179 49.84 -17.40 -36.96
C PRO A 179 48.57 -16.72 -37.51
N LEU A 180 47.73 -17.49 -38.21
CA LEU A 180 46.54 -16.97 -38.88
C LEU A 180 45.60 -16.18 -37.95
N HIS A 181 45.48 -16.59 -36.69
CA HIS A 181 44.64 -15.89 -35.72
C HIS A 181 45.09 -14.44 -35.45
N THR A 182 46.38 -14.14 -35.63
CA THR A 182 46.93 -12.79 -35.47
C THR A 182 46.42 -11.84 -36.57
N LEU A 183 46.04 -12.39 -37.74
CA LEU A 183 45.50 -11.62 -38.86
C LEU A 183 44.01 -11.30 -38.74
N ILE A 184 43.29 -11.99 -37.86
CA ILE A 184 41.82 -11.90 -37.72
C ILE A 184 41.44 -11.01 -36.52
N THR A 185 42.43 -10.45 -35.81
CA THR A 185 42.19 -10.00 -34.42
C THR A 185 41.25 -8.81 -34.29
N GLU A 186 41.01 -7.99 -35.33
CA GLU A 186 40.10 -6.83 -35.22
C GLU A 186 39.22 -6.48 -36.44
N GLU A 187 39.38 -7.14 -37.60
CA GLU A 187 38.50 -6.81 -38.72
C GLU A 187 37.13 -7.46 -38.53
N SER A 188 36.08 -6.62 -38.52
CA SER A 188 34.70 -7.05 -38.34
C SER A 188 34.39 -8.20 -39.29
N ILE A 189 34.16 -9.39 -38.75
CA ILE A 189 33.66 -10.53 -39.53
C ILE A 189 32.28 -10.10 -40.01
N VAL A 190 32.18 -9.68 -41.28
CA VAL A 190 30.91 -9.38 -41.92
C VAL A 190 30.24 -10.72 -42.20
N LEU A 191 29.54 -11.22 -41.18
CA LEU A 191 28.67 -12.36 -41.33
C LEU A 191 27.53 -11.98 -42.30
N PRO A 192 27.15 -12.85 -43.24
CA PRO A 192 25.97 -12.60 -44.06
C PRO A 192 24.79 -12.37 -43.12
N SER A 193 24.09 -11.26 -43.31
CA SER A 193 22.93 -10.93 -42.47
C SER A 193 21.94 -12.10 -42.56
N PRO A 194 21.50 -12.67 -41.43
CA PRO A 194 20.58 -13.80 -41.46
C PRO A 194 19.35 -13.40 -42.28
N PRO A 195 18.80 -14.32 -43.11
CA PRO A 195 17.61 -14.01 -43.89
C PRO A 195 16.52 -13.53 -42.93
N ILE A 196 15.98 -12.34 -43.19
CA ILE A 196 14.95 -11.73 -42.35
C ILE A 196 13.70 -12.59 -42.48
N VAL A 197 13.47 -13.47 -41.51
CA VAL A 197 12.25 -14.29 -41.45
C VAL A 197 11.10 -13.35 -41.10
N GLU A 198 10.07 -13.30 -41.95
CA GLU A 198 8.88 -12.54 -41.62
C GLU A 198 8.31 -13.01 -40.27
N PRO A 199 8.08 -12.11 -39.31
CA PRO A 199 7.64 -12.52 -37.99
C PRO A 199 6.32 -13.28 -38.07
N SER A 200 6.21 -14.37 -37.32
CA SER A 200 5.01 -15.19 -37.27
C SER A 200 3.77 -14.33 -36.97
N PRO A 201 2.58 -14.71 -37.47
CA PRO A 201 1.35 -13.94 -37.23
C PRO A 201 1.08 -13.73 -35.73
N GLU A 202 1.42 -14.72 -34.90
CA GLU A 202 1.33 -14.65 -33.45
C GLU A 202 2.27 -13.59 -32.84
N TYR A 203 3.50 -13.47 -33.35
CA TYR A 203 4.46 -12.46 -32.89
C TYR A 203 3.99 -11.03 -33.21
N LYS A 204 3.44 -10.82 -34.42
CA LYS A 204 2.86 -9.53 -34.81
C LYS A 204 1.70 -9.13 -33.89
N GLU A 205 0.86 -10.09 -33.51
CA GLU A 205 -0.24 -9.83 -32.60
C GLU A 205 0.22 -9.52 -31.16
N LYS A 206 1.26 -10.22 -30.66
CA LYS A 206 1.89 -9.92 -29.36
C LYS A 206 2.53 -8.53 -29.36
N MET A 207 3.23 -8.16 -30.44
CA MET A 207 3.84 -6.85 -30.58
C MET A 207 2.78 -5.74 -30.55
N ARG A 208 1.68 -5.91 -31.29
CA ARG A 208 0.55 -4.97 -31.30
C ARG A 208 -0.04 -4.79 -29.89
N LYS A 209 -0.25 -5.89 -29.15
CA LYS A 209 -0.75 -5.84 -27.76
C LYS A 209 0.22 -5.12 -26.83
N LEU A 210 1.53 -5.36 -26.98
CA LEU A 210 2.55 -4.72 -26.16
C LEU A 210 2.61 -3.22 -26.44
N GLU A 211 2.56 -2.82 -27.70
CA GLU A 211 2.57 -1.42 -28.12
C GLU A 211 1.34 -0.68 -27.60
N GLN A 212 0.15 -1.31 -27.67
CA GLN A 212 -1.06 -0.76 -27.07
C GLN A 212 -0.92 -0.57 -25.56
N ARG A 213 -0.32 -1.52 -24.84
CA ARG A 213 -0.07 -1.37 -23.39
C ARG A 213 0.88 -0.22 -23.08
N LEU A 214 1.94 -0.04 -23.88
CA LEU A 214 2.87 1.07 -23.70
C LEU A 214 2.19 2.42 -23.94
N LYS A 215 1.42 2.55 -25.03
CA LYS A 215 0.66 3.77 -25.33
C LYS A 215 -0.37 4.08 -24.25
N ASN A 216 -1.06 3.08 -23.72
CA ASN A 216 -2.01 3.28 -22.61
C ASN A 216 -1.29 3.78 -21.34
N LYS A 217 -0.15 3.18 -20.97
CA LYS A 217 0.65 3.66 -19.83
C LYS A 217 1.12 5.10 -20.02
N GLU A 218 1.51 5.47 -21.23
CA GLU A 218 1.95 6.82 -21.55
C GLU A 218 0.79 7.82 -21.48
N TYR A 219 -0.39 7.45 -22.00
CA TYR A 219 -1.61 8.23 -21.86
C TYR A 219 -2.02 8.41 -20.40
N ASP A 220 -1.94 7.36 -19.58
CA ASP A 220 -2.24 7.43 -18.15
C ASP A 220 -1.25 8.34 -17.40
N ALA A 221 0.03 8.30 -17.77
CA ALA A 221 1.03 9.21 -17.22
C ALA A 221 0.76 10.67 -17.59
N MET A 222 0.40 10.93 -18.85
CA MET A 222 0.08 12.28 -19.35
C MET A 222 -1.21 12.85 -18.74
N THR A 223 -2.21 12.00 -18.50
CA THR A 223 -3.53 12.43 -17.97
C THR A 223 -3.63 12.39 -16.45
N LYS A 224 -2.59 11.93 -15.74
CA LYS A 224 -2.53 11.79 -14.28
C LYS A 224 -2.87 13.08 -13.51
N ASN A 225 -2.51 14.24 -14.06
CA ASN A 225 -2.71 15.54 -13.40
C ASN A 225 -4.03 16.22 -13.76
N VAL A 226 -4.74 15.68 -14.76
CA VAL A 226 -5.96 16.29 -15.31
C VAL A 226 -7.21 15.73 -14.61
N ASP A 227 -7.14 14.49 -14.12
CA ASP A 227 -8.29 13.79 -13.55
C ASP A 227 -8.17 13.65 -12.02
N PHE A 228 -8.74 14.61 -11.29
CA PHE A 228 -8.87 14.57 -9.83
C PHE A 228 -9.86 13.50 -9.33
N ARG A 229 -10.62 12.84 -10.23
CA ARG A 229 -11.52 11.72 -9.90
C ARG A 229 -10.85 10.36 -10.04
N ARG A 230 -9.70 10.26 -10.73
CA ARG A 230 -8.79 9.10 -10.65
C ARG A 230 -7.98 9.13 -9.34
N VAL A 231 -8.68 9.36 -8.23
CA VAL A 231 -8.20 8.89 -6.93
C VAL A 231 -8.08 7.38 -7.09
N ARG A 232 -6.89 6.83 -6.81
CA ARG A 232 -6.64 5.39 -6.88
C ARG A 232 -7.84 4.66 -6.31
N LEU A 233 -8.44 3.73 -7.07
CA LEU A 233 -9.39 2.82 -6.45
C LEU A 233 -8.67 2.20 -5.24
N PRO A 234 -9.30 2.20 -4.04
CA PRO A 234 -8.62 1.80 -2.81
C PRO A 234 -7.90 0.46 -2.96
N GLU A 235 -8.48 -0.46 -3.73
CA GLU A 235 -8.02 -1.82 -3.99
C GLU A 235 -6.67 -1.92 -4.75
N ASP A 236 -6.32 -0.94 -5.57
CA ASP A 236 -5.07 -0.92 -6.36
C ASP A 236 -3.88 -0.31 -5.61
N THR A 237 -4.11 0.24 -4.42
CA THR A 237 -3.03 0.83 -3.63
C THR A 237 -2.40 -0.25 -2.77
N ILE A 238 -1.09 -0.46 -2.93
CA ILE A 238 -0.28 -1.39 -2.11
C ILE A 238 -0.56 -1.22 -0.61
N SER A 239 -0.82 0.00 -0.15
CA SER A 239 -1.17 0.28 1.24
C SER A 239 -2.51 -0.34 1.69
N TYR A 240 -3.51 -0.45 0.82
CA TYR A 240 -4.79 -1.08 1.14
C TYR A 240 -4.64 -2.61 1.25
N GLN A 241 -3.94 -3.23 0.31
CA GLN A 241 -3.64 -4.66 0.35
C GLN A 241 -2.81 -5.02 1.60
N ILE A 242 -1.80 -4.21 1.93
CA ILE A 242 -1.02 -4.37 3.18
C ILE A 242 -1.92 -4.20 4.41
N LYS A 243 -2.84 -3.23 4.41
CA LYS A 243 -3.77 -3.02 5.54
C LYS A 243 -4.72 -4.21 5.73
N GLN A 244 -5.17 -4.81 4.63
CA GLN A 244 -6.02 -6.01 4.66
C GLN A 244 -5.26 -7.23 5.18
N ILE A 245 -4.00 -7.40 4.76
CA ILE A 245 -3.10 -8.45 5.29
C ILE A 245 -2.86 -8.24 6.78
N ASN A 246 -2.57 -7.02 7.23
CA ASN A 246 -2.35 -6.71 8.64
C ASN A 246 -3.58 -7.04 9.49
N ARG A 247 -4.79 -6.78 8.99
CA ARG A 247 -6.04 -7.10 9.69
C ARG A 247 -6.19 -8.61 9.90
N GLN A 248 -5.88 -9.42 8.89
CA GLN A 248 -5.94 -10.88 8.98
C GLN A 248 -4.84 -11.43 9.88
N LEU A 249 -3.62 -10.87 9.83
CA LEU A 249 -2.51 -11.24 10.70
C LEU A 249 -2.86 -11.02 12.19
N ILE A 250 -3.49 -9.89 12.51
CA ILE A 250 -3.92 -9.57 13.88
C ILE A 250 -4.98 -10.59 14.35
N ALA A 251 -5.92 -10.99 13.48
CA ALA A 251 -6.93 -11.99 13.83
C ALA A 251 -6.33 -13.38 14.11
N VAL A 252 -5.34 -13.80 13.32
CA VAL A 252 -4.62 -15.07 13.55
C VAL A 252 -3.81 -15.02 14.84
N LEU A 253 -3.17 -13.89 15.13
CA LEU A 253 -2.42 -13.73 16.38
C LEU A 253 -3.35 -13.79 17.61
N GLN A 254 -4.51 -13.14 17.54
CA GLN A 254 -5.52 -13.20 18.59
C GLN A 254 -5.99 -14.64 18.85
N PHE A 255 -6.22 -15.42 17.80
CA PHE A 255 -6.56 -16.83 17.89
C PHE A 255 -5.53 -17.64 18.67
N VAL A 256 -4.24 -17.47 18.33
CA VAL A 256 -3.16 -18.20 19.00
C VAL A 256 -3.05 -17.81 20.47
N ILE A 257 -3.13 -16.51 20.78
CA ILE A 257 -3.02 -16.00 22.15
C ILE A 257 -4.21 -16.48 23.00
N SER A 258 -5.43 -16.41 22.47
CA SER A 258 -6.65 -16.84 23.15
C SER A 258 -6.66 -18.35 23.40
N THR A 259 -6.26 -19.14 22.40
CA THR A 259 -6.15 -20.60 22.55
C THR A 259 -5.07 -20.97 23.56
N ALA A 260 -3.92 -20.30 23.53
CA ALA A 260 -2.84 -20.51 24.49
C ALA A 260 -3.25 -20.09 25.92
N ALA A 261 -3.97 -18.98 26.07
CA ALA A 261 -4.51 -18.53 27.34
C ALA A 261 -5.54 -19.53 27.89
N GLY A 262 -6.42 -20.07 27.04
CA GLY A 262 -7.38 -21.11 27.40
C GLY A 262 -6.71 -22.40 27.87
N PHE A 263 -5.64 -22.82 27.19
CA PHE A 263 -4.82 -23.95 27.59
C PHE A 263 -4.15 -23.70 28.96
N LEU A 264 -3.50 -22.55 29.13
CA LEU A 264 -2.83 -22.18 30.38
C LEU A 264 -3.84 -22.06 31.54
N PHE A 265 -5.03 -21.54 31.27
CA PHE A 265 -6.10 -21.46 32.24
C PHE A 265 -6.60 -22.84 32.67
N GLY A 266 -6.81 -23.78 31.73
CA GLY A 266 -7.19 -25.15 32.07
C GLY A 266 -6.08 -25.96 32.75
N PHE A 267 -4.81 -25.67 32.42
CA PHE A 267 -3.64 -26.37 32.98
C PHE A 267 -3.22 -25.86 34.37
N LEU A 268 -3.13 -24.53 34.55
CA LEU A 268 -2.68 -23.88 35.80
C LEU A 268 -3.84 -23.35 36.65
N GLY A 269 -4.92 -22.87 36.02
CA GLY A 269 -6.00 -22.17 36.71
C GLY A 269 -6.74 -23.03 37.73
N ILE A 270 -6.77 -24.34 37.52
CA ILE A 270 -7.45 -25.28 38.41
C ILE A 270 -6.63 -25.58 39.67
N GLU A 271 -5.30 -25.58 39.56
CA GLU A 271 -4.41 -25.67 40.71
C GLU A 271 -4.51 -24.42 41.59
N LEU A 272 -4.71 -23.25 40.97
CA LEU A 272 -4.83 -21.97 41.65
C LEU A 272 -6.20 -21.76 42.34
N MET A 273 -7.26 -22.39 41.82
CA MET A 273 -8.63 -22.27 42.34
C MET A 273 -9.02 -23.36 43.36
N LEU A 274 -8.56 -24.61 43.17
CA LEU A 274 -8.96 -25.73 44.03
C LEU A 274 -7.86 -26.22 44.98
N SER A 275 -6.63 -25.65 44.95
CA SER A 275 -5.50 -26.05 45.80
C SER A 275 -5.27 -27.58 45.89
N THR A 276 -5.70 -28.30 44.86
CA THR A 276 -5.75 -29.77 44.84
C THR A 276 -4.67 -30.27 43.88
N THR A 277 -3.83 -31.20 44.33
CA THR A 277 -2.73 -31.76 43.54
C THR A 277 -3.27 -32.85 42.60
N PHE A 278 -3.87 -32.45 41.48
CA PHE A 278 -4.19 -33.38 40.39
C PHE A 278 -2.91 -33.90 39.72
N ASP A 279 -2.97 -35.14 39.21
CA ASP A 279 -1.88 -35.71 38.40
C ASP A 279 -1.68 -34.89 37.12
N LEU A 280 -0.43 -34.82 36.66
CA LEU A 280 -0.01 -34.01 35.52
C LEU A 280 -0.81 -34.37 34.25
N GLY A 281 -1.14 -35.65 34.06
CA GLY A 281 -1.95 -36.11 32.95
C GLY A 281 -3.37 -35.52 32.92
N PHE A 282 -4.02 -35.36 34.09
CA PHE A 282 -5.35 -34.77 34.18
C PHE A 282 -5.32 -33.26 33.90
N LYS A 283 -4.31 -32.55 34.43
CA LYS A 283 -4.11 -31.12 34.16
C LYS A 283 -3.89 -30.86 32.67
N LEU A 284 -3.07 -31.69 32.02
CA LEU A 284 -2.81 -31.59 30.59
C LEU A 284 -4.07 -31.86 29.76
N LEU A 285 -4.82 -32.91 30.11
CA LEU A 285 -6.08 -33.25 29.43
C LEU A 285 -7.09 -32.10 29.53
N LEU A 286 -7.21 -31.49 30.71
CA LEU A 286 -8.15 -30.43 30.98
C LEU A 286 -7.78 -29.11 30.27
N GLY A 287 -6.48 -28.78 30.23
CA GLY A 287 -5.95 -27.71 29.39
C GLY A 287 -6.28 -27.90 27.91
N ILE A 288 -6.11 -29.12 27.39
CA ILE A 288 -6.43 -29.45 25.98
C ILE A 288 -7.92 -29.31 25.71
N ILE A 289 -8.80 -29.79 26.60
CA ILE A 289 -10.25 -29.68 26.43
C ILE A 289 -10.68 -28.20 26.40
N CYS A 290 -10.18 -27.38 27.34
CA CYS A 290 -10.47 -25.94 27.35
C CYS A 290 -9.95 -25.23 26.09
N ALA A 291 -8.73 -25.55 25.64
CA ALA A 291 -8.17 -25.00 24.42
C ALA A 291 -8.96 -25.38 23.16
N LEU A 292 -9.45 -26.63 23.09
CA LEU A 292 -10.26 -27.11 21.96
C LEU A 292 -11.61 -26.40 21.87
N ILE A 293 -12.28 -26.17 23.02
CA ILE A 293 -13.56 -25.45 23.06
C ILE A 293 -13.36 -24.00 22.55
N ILE A 294 -12.31 -23.33 23.02
CA ILE A 294 -11.99 -21.95 22.62
C ILE A 294 -11.59 -21.89 21.15
N ALA A 295 -10.75 -22.83 20.69
CA ALA A 295 -10.32 -22.87 19.29
C ALA A 295 -11.50 -23.09 18.33
N LEU A 296 -12.43 -23.98 18.66
CA LEU A 296 -13.64 -24.19 17.85
C LEU A 296 -14.53 -22.95 17.81
N ALA A 297 -14.67 -22.24 18.94
CA ALA A 297 -15.42 -20.99 18.98
C ALA A 297 -14.75 -19.91 18.10
N GLU A 298 -13.44 -19.73 18.22
CA GLU A 298 -12.71 -18.72 17.45
C GLU A 298 -12.67 -19.01 15.95
N ILE A 299 -12.49 -20.27 15.54
CA ILE A 299 -12.55 -20.68 14.12
C ILE A 299 -13.94 -20.42 13.54
N TYR A 300 -14.99 -20.69 14.30
CA TYR A 300 -16.36 -20.40 13.89
C TYR A 300 -16.60 -18.90 13.68
N PHE A 301 -16.14 -18.05 14.61
CA PHE A 301 -16.23 -16.59 14.46
C PHE A 301 -15.40 -16.06 13.29
N LEU A 302 -14.20 -16.60 13.07
CA LEU A 302 -13.34 -16.22 11.95
C LEU A 302 -13.97 -16.57 10.60
N ALA A 303 -14.50 -17.79 10.46
CA ALA A 303 -15.17 -18.24 9.25
C ALA A 303 -16.42 -17.39 8.94
N LYS A 304 -17.21 -17.05 9.95
CA LYS A 304 -18.37 -16.17 9.80
C LYS A 304 -17.98 -14.76 9.36
N LYS A 305 -16.94 -14.18 9.97
CA LYS A 305 -16.44 -12.84 9.61
C LYS A 305 -15.87 -12.80 8.19
N LEU A 306 -15.17 -13.85 7.77
CA LEU A 306 -14.66 -13.99 6.40
C LEU A 306 -15.78 -14.14 5.36
N ALA A 307 -16.88 -14.82 5.72
CA ALA A 307 -18.04 -14.94 4.85
C ALA A 307 -18.79 -13.60 4.68
N GLU A 308 -18.93 -12.82 5.76
CA GLU A 308 -19.55 -11.49 5.72
C GLU A 308 -18.70 -10.46 4.92
N ASP A 309 -17.37 -10.56 4.99
CA ASP A 309 -16.44 -9.71 4.21
C ASP A 309 -16.44 -10.04 2.69
N TYR A 310 -17.05 -11.16 2.26
CA TYR A 310 -17.06 -11.64 0.88
C TYR A 310 -18.37 -11.39 0.12
N GLU A 311 -19.41 -10.84 0.77
CA GLU A 311 -20.61 -10.37 0.06
C GLU A 311 -20.24 -9.15 -0.78
N PRO A 312 -20.24 -9.24 -2.12
CA PRO A 312 -19.93 -8.09 -2.96
C PRO A 312 -21.06 -7.07 -2.84
N LEU A 313 -20.67 -5.79 -2.73
CA LEU A 313 -21.58 -4.65 -2.92
C LEU A 313 -22.30 -4.82 -4.26
N ASP A 314 -23.54 -5.29 -4.19
CA ASP A 314 -24.35 -5.51 -5.37
C ASP A 314 -24.69 -4.16 -6.03
N THR A 315 -24.21 -4.04 -7.26
CA THR A 315 -24.67 -3.23 -8.38
C THR A 315 -25.74 -2.15 -8.10
N SER A 316 -25.30 -0.92 -7.81
CA SER A 316 -26.09 0.29 -8.12
C SER A 316 -25.32 1.22 -9.05
N GLY A 317 -24.97 0.69 -10.23
CA GLY A 317 -24.61 1.49 -11.40
C GLY A 317 -25.78 1.51 -12.37
N LYS A 318 -26.78 2.37 -12.15
CA LYS A 318 -27.72 2.69 -13.21
C LYS A 318 -26.97 3.46 -14.29
N VAL A 319 -26.78 2.76 -15.41
CA VAL A 319 -26.48 3.30 -16.73
C VAL A 319 -27.47 4.43 -17.03
N HIS A 320 -27.01 5.67 -17.04
CA HIS A 320 -27.69 6.72 -17.77
C HIS A 320 -27.24 6.63 -19.23
N GLN A 321 -28.07 5.95 -20.03
CA GLN A 321 -28.27 6.30 -21.42
C GLN A 321 -29.03 7.63 -21.44
N ASP A 322 -28.38 8.68 -21.93
CA ASP A 322 -28.78 9.45 -23.11
C ASP A 322 -27.70 10.48 -23.45
#